data_AF-A0A0G4N8F4-F1
#
_entry.id   AF-A0A0G4N8F4-F1
#
_cell.length_a   1.000
_cell.length_b   1.000
_cell.length_c   1.000
_cell.angle_alpha   90.00
_cell.angle_beta   90.00
_cell.angle_gamma   90.00
#
_symmetry.space_group_name_H-M   'P 1'
#
loop_
_entity.id
_entity.type
_entity.pdbx_description
1 polymer ?
#
loop_
_entity_poly.entity_id
_entity_poly.type
_entity_poly.pdbx_seq_one_letter_code
_entity_poly.pdbx_strand_id
1 'polypeptide(L)'
;MAPTQNHEDLKHRTQESARGVYAFSQRQLDRAVSPSTRQQAYTSAADFAHERPLLFAFLVAQLIFSFLPLVIFATFALSTVGFALGAALIFALFWIGVALLVLVPTLFLTSAVGLLVWIWAAGSFVVARKLWQIAPASIKGGQDGSTNGERTGVVLKEEPRD
;
A
#
# COMPACT_ATOMS: atom_id res chain seq x y z
N MET A 1 31.15 27.29 -30.79
CA MET A 1 32.07 26.14 -30.64
C MET A 1 31.96 25.64 -29.20
N ALA A 2 31.09 24.65 -28.92
CA ALA A 2 30.84 24.14 -27.55
C ALA A 2 30.30 22.68 -27.42
N PRO A 3 30.46 21.72 -28.36
CA PRO A 3 29.95 20.35 -28.17
C PRO A 3 30.87 19.39 -27.40
N THR A 4 32.13 19.75 -27.14
CA THR A 4 33.15 18.83 -26.60
C THR A 4 33.15 18.71 -25.07
N GLN A 5 32.78 19.76 -24.31
CA GLN A 5 32.77 19.69 -22.84
C GLN A 5 31.73 18.69 -22.30
N ASN A 6 30.53 18.66 -22.88
CA ASN A 6 29.45 17.78 -22.40
C ASN A 6 29.80 16.28 -22.49
N HIS A 7 30.66 15.89 -23.44
CA HIS A 7 31.07 14.49 -23.60
C HIS A 7 32.10 14.06 -22.56
N GLU A 8 33.03 14.94 -22.20
CA GLU A 8 34.02 14.67 -21.15
C GLU A 8 33.34 14.57 -19.79
N ASP A 9 32.41 15.49 -19.47
CA ASP A 9 31.65 15.46 -18.21
C ASP A 9 30.77 14.20 -18.05
N LEU A 10 30.16 13.72 -19.14
CA LEU A 10 29.39 12.47 -19.11
C LEU A 10 30.29 11.25 -18.86
N LYS A 11 31.47 11.22 -19.48
CA LYS A 11 32.44 10.14 -19.27
C LYS A 11 32.93 10.12 -17.83
N HIS A 12 33.28 11.29 -17.27
CA HIS A 12 33.72 11.40 -15.87
C HIS A 12 32.64 10.93 -14.89
N ARG A 13 31.37 11.36 -15.07
CA ARG A 13 30.26 10.90 -14.22
C ARG A 13 29.97 9.40 -14.35
N THR A 14 30.06 8.87 -15.55
CA THR A 14 29.88 7.43 -15.79
C THR A 14 31.01 6.62 -15.15
N GLN A 15 32.24 7.13 -15.23
CA GLN A 15 33.42 6.49 -14.64
C GLN A 15 33.42 6.54 -13.11
N GLU A 16 32.98 7.65 -12.52
CA GLU A 16 32.80 7.77 -11.06
C GLU A 16 31.69 6.86 -10.54
N SER A 17 30.55 6.80 -11.25
CA SER A 17 29.45 5.90 -10.92
C SER A 17 29.87 4.43 -11.02
N ALA A 18 30.63 4.08 -12.07
CA ALA A 18 31.18 2.74 -12.24
C ALA A 18 32.17 2.38 -11.13
N ARG A 19 33.04 3.30 -10.72
CA ARG A 19 33.97 3.10 -9.59
C ARG A 19 33.22 2.94 -8.26
N GLY A 20 32.17 3.72 -8.04
CA GLY A 20 31.32 3.63 -6.85
C GLY A 20 30.59 2.28 -6.74
N VAL A 21 29.98 1.83 -7.84
CA VAL A 21 29.33 0.51 -7.93
C VAL A 21 30.34 -0.62 -7.76
N TYR A 22 31.51 -0.53 -8.40
CA TYR A 22 32.56 -1.53 -8.25
C TYR A 22 33.04 -1.63 -6.80
N ALA A 23 33.34 -0.50 -6.15
CA ALA A 23 33.77 -0.48 -4.75
C ALA A 23 32.66 -0.96 -3.77
N PHE A 24 31.39 -0.72 -4.08
CA PHE A 24 30.27 -1.22 -3.28
C PHE A 24 30.13 -2.75 -3.41
N SER A 25 30.16 -3.27 -4.64
CA SER A 25 30.16 -4.70 -4.91
C SER A 25 31.37 -5.40 -4.26
N GLN A 26 32.55 -4.78 -4.33
CA GLN A 26 33.76 -5.30 -3.71
C GLN A 26 33.64 -5.37 -2.17
N ARG A 27 33.05 -4.34 -1.54
CA ARG A 27 32.79 -4.36 -0.09
C ARG A 27 31.73 -5.39 0.32
N GLN A 28 30.69 -5.60 -0.49
CA GLN A 28 29.68 -6.62 -0.21
C GLN A 28 30.26 -8.03 -0.39
N LEU A 29 31.10 -8.23 -1.41
CA LEU A 29 31.82 -9.49 -1.63
C LEU A 29 32.85 -9.76 -0.54
N ASP A 30 33.62 -8.76 -0.09
CA ASP A 30 34.57 -8.89 1.03
C ASP A 30 33.86 -9.19 2.35
N ARG A 31 32.62 -8.71 2.52
CA ARG A 31 31.79 -9.03 3.70
C ARG A 31 31.26 -10.46 3.65
N ALA A 32 30.84 -10.93 2.48
CA ALA A 32 30.27 -12.27 2.31
C ALA A 32 31.35 -13.37 2.23
N VAL A 33 32.53 -13.05 1.70
CA VAL A 33 33.66 -13.97 1.53
C VAL A 33 34.94 -13.22 1.89
N SER A 34 35.44 -13.44 3.10
CA SER A 34 36.72 -12.85 3.50
C SER A 34 37.84 -13.35 2.57
N PRO A 35 38.85 -12.52 2.24
CA PRO A 35 39.98 -12.94 1.40
C PRO A 35 40.73 -14.15 1.98
N SER A 36 40.74 -14.31 3.31
CA SER A 36 41.27 -15.51 3.99
C SER A 36 40.51 -16.79 3.64
N THR A 37 39.19 -16.71 3.44
CA THR A 37 38.35 -17.87 3.07
C THR A 37 38.71 -18.37 1.67
N ARG A 38 39.06 -17.47 0.74
CA ARG A 38 39.52 -17.87 -0.61
C ARG A 38 40.82 -18.65 -0.53
N GLN A 39 41.80 -18.12 0.21
CA GLN A 39 43.11 -18.73 0.31
C GLN A 39 43.04 -20.10 0.99
N GLN A 40 42.21 -20.23 2.03
CA GLN A 40 41.97 -21.48 2.73
C GLN A 40 41.21 -22.51 1.89
N ALA A 41 40.24 -22.07 1.06
CA ALA A 41 39.59 -22.95 0.10
C ALA A 41 40.56 -23.45 -0.97
N TYR A 42 41.49 -22.61 -1.44
CA TYR A 42 42.52 -23.01 -2.41
C TYR A 42 43.53 -23.98 -1.83
N THR A 43 44.06 -23.74 -0.62
CA THR A 43 44.97 -24.70 0.02
C THR A 43 44.28 -26.01 0.32
N SER A 44 43.04 -25.98 0.84
CA SER A 44 42.28 -27.21 1.09
C SER A 44 42.02 -27.98 -0.21
N ALA A 45 41.62 -27.30 -1.28
CA ALA A 45 41.42 -27.94 -2.59
C ALA A 45 42.72 -28.51 -3.17
N ALA A 46 43.85 -27.84 -2.98
CA ALA A 46 45.17 -28.33 -3.39
C ALA A 46 45.59 -29.58 -2.58
N ASP A 47 45.39 -29.56 -1.26
CA ASP A 47 45.66 -30.71 -0.39
C ASP A 47 44.76 -31.90 -0.74
N PHE A 48 43.47 -31.67 -1.02
CA PHE A 48 42.56 -32.72 -1.49
C PHE A 48 42.94 -33.27 -2.88
N ALA A 49 43.46 -32.43 -3.77
CA ALA A 49 43.96 -32.88 -5.07
C ALA A 49 45.19 -33.78 -4.93
N HIS A 50 46.04 -33.53 -3.93
CA HIS A 50 47.19 -34.37 -3.61
C HIS A 50 46.80 -35.67 -2.90
N GLU A 51 45.83 -35.66 -1.98
CA GLU A 51 45.39 -36.86 -1.27
C GLU A 51 44.50 -37.78 -2.10
N ARG A 52 43.57 -37.22 -2.90
CA ARG A 52 42.56 -37.99 -3.67
C ARG A 52 42.27 -37.36 -5.04
N PRO A 53 43.21 -37.46 -6.00
CA PRO A 53 43.13 -36.79 -7.30
C PRO A 53 41.90 -37.20 -8.14
N LEU A 54 41.45 -38.45 -8.05
CA LEU A 54 40.28 -38.95 -8.79
C LEU A 54 38.95 -38.31 -8.31
N LEU A 55 38.79 -38.11 -7.00
CA LEU A 55 37.58 -37.49 -6.45
C LEU A 55 37.54 -35.99 -6.76
N PHE A 56 38.70 -35.32 -6.69
CA PHE A 56 38.81 -33.92 -7.10
C PHE A 56 38.45 -33.73 -8.58
N ALA A 57 39.01 -34.55 -9.47
CA ALA A 57 38.69 -34.49 -10.90
C ALA A 57 37.19 -34.76 -11.17
N PHE A 58 36.60 -35.73 -10.47
CA PHE A 58 35.16 -36.01 -10.55
C PHE A 58 34.31 -34.81 -10.11
N LEU A 59 34.64 -34.19 -8.98
CA LEU A 59 33.93 -33.01 -8.48
C LEU A 59 34.09 -31.81 -9.42
N VAL A 60 35.29 -31.58 -9.96
CA VAL A 60 35.54 -30.50 -10.93
C VAL A 60 34.76 -30.75 -12.22
N ALA A 61 34.78 -31.98 -12.74
CA ALA A 61 34.00 -32.35 -13.92
C ALA A 61 32.49 -32.18 -13.67
N GLN A 62 31.99 -32.61 -12.50
CA GLN A 62 30.61 -32.43 -12.09
C GLN A 62 30.25 -30.96 -11.95
N LEU A 63 31.14 -30.14 -11.39
CA LEU A 63 30.94 -28.71 -11.24
C LEU A 63 30.87 -28.03 -12.61
N ILE A 64 31.80 -28.32 -13.52
CA ILE A 64 31.82 -27.78 -14.89
C ILE A 64 30.55 -28.19 -15.64
N PHE A 65 30.18 -29.47 -15.55
CA PHE A 65 29.02 -30.00 -16.26
C PHE A 65 27.70 -29.50 -15.67
N SER A 66 27.63 -29.29 -14.35
CA SER A 66 26.48 -28.71 -13.65
C SER A 66 26.44 -27.18 -13.73
N PHE A 67 27.55 -26.51 -14.06
CA PHE A 67 27.60 -25.05 -14.16
C PHE A 67 26.79 -24.55 -15.36
N LEU A 68 26.90 -25.24 -16.51
CA LEU A 68 26.14 -24.91 -17.71
C LEU A 68 24.61 -24.92 -17.48
N PRO A 69 23.98 -25.99 -16.95
CA PRO A 69 22.56 -25.97 -16.64
C PRO A 69 22.19 -24.96 -15.55
N LEU A 70 23.09 -24.69 -14.59
CA LEU A 70 22.86 -23.67 -13.55
C LEU A 70 22.77 -22.26 -14.16
N VAL A 71 23.67 -21.90 -15.07
CA VAL A 71 23.67 -20.59 -15.74
C VAL A 71 22.42 -20.41 -16.62
N ILE A 72 22.02 -21.46 -17.34
CA ILE A 72 20.79 -21.43 -18.14
C ILE A 72 19.58 -21.23 -17.23
N PHE A 73 19.49 -21.98 -16.13
CA PHE A 73 18.42 -21.83 -15.15
C PHE A 73 18.40 -20.42 -14.53
N ALA A 74 19.55 -19.88 -14.13
CA ALA A 74 19.64 -18.53 -13.57
C ALA A 74 19.20 -17.47 -14.57
N THR A 75 19.62 -17.59 -15.83
CA THR A 75 19.23 -16.67 -16.91
C THR A 75 17.73 -16.75 -17.19
N PHE A 76 17.18 -17.96 -17.22
CA PHE A 76 15.75 -18.20 -17.34
C PHE A 76 15.00 -17.57 -16.18
N ALA A 77 15.41 -17.84 -14.93
CA ALA A 77 14.78 -17.30 -13.74
C ALA A 77 14.79 -15.77 -13.74
N LEU A 78 15.92 -15.13 -14.03
CA LEU A 78 16.01 -13.68 -14.14
C LEU A 78 15.08 -13.13 -15.24
N SER A 79 15.05 -13.78 -16.41
CA SER A 79 14.18 -13.38 -17.52
C SER A 79 12.71 -13.51 -17.15
N THR A 80 12.32 -14.62 -16.51
CA THR A 80 10.95 -14.87 -16.07
C THR A 80 10.54 -13.86 -14.99
N VAL A 81 11.39 -13.58 -14.01
CA VAL A 81 11.10 -12.58 -12.98
C VAL A 81 10.95 -11.19 -13.59
N GLY A 82 11.87 -10.78 -14.47
CA GLY A 82 11.78 -9.50 -15.17
C GLY A 82 10.51 -9.38 -16.01
N PHE A 83 10.18 -10.43 -16.76
CA PHE A 83 8.95 -10.51 -17.55
C PHE A 83 7.70 -10.48 -16.68
N ALA A 84 7.67 -11.24 -15.58
CA ALA A 84 6.55 -11.29 -14.65
C ALA A 84 6.32 -9.93 -13.98
N LEU A 85 7.38 -9.24 -13.56
CA LEU A 85 7.29 -7.88 -13.04
C LEU A 85 6.74 -6.93 -14.10
N GLY A 86 7.28 -6.96 -15.32
CA GLY A 86 6.78 -6.12 -16.41
C GLY A 86 5.29 -6.36 -16.71
N ALA A 87 4.89 -7.63 -16.84
CA ALA A 87 3.50 -8.01 -17.06
C ALA A 87 2.60 -7.60 -15.88
N ALA A 88 3.04 -7.82 -14.64
CA ALA A 88 2.31 -7.42 -13.44
C ALA A 88 2.12 -5.91 -13.36
N LEU A 89 3.15 -5.12 -13.71
CA LEU A 89 3.03 -3.66 -13.76
C LEU A 89 2.01 -3.22 -14.80
N ILE A 90 2.10 -3.72 -16.04
CA ILE A 90 1.15 -3.36 -17.11
C ILE A 90 -0.28 -3.76 -16.73
N PHE A 91 -0.44 -4.98 -16.20
CA PHE A 91 -1.72 -5.50 -15.75
C PHE A 91 -2.31 -4.67 -14.60
N ALA A 92 -1.51 -4.35 -13.59
CA ALA A 92 -1.94 -3.51 -12.47
C ALA A 92 -2.31 -2.11 -12.96
N LEU A 93 -1.48 -1.48 -13.81
CA LEU A 93 -1.73 -0.15 -14.34
C LEU A 93 -3.01 -0.10 -15.18
N PHE A 94 -3.25 -1.14 -15.98
CA PHE A 94 -4.48 -1.33 -16.72
C PHE A 94 -5.69 -1.42 -15.79
N TRP A 95 -5.66 -2.30 -14.78
CA TRP A 95 -6.76 -2.45 -13.83
C TRP A 95 -7.00 -1.22 -12.97
N ILE A 96 -5.95 -0.50 -12.58
CA ILE A 96 -6.06 0.79 -11.90
C ILE A 96 -6.75 1.80 -12.80
N GLY A 97 -6.40 1.84 -14.09
CA GLY A 97 -7.08 2.70 -15.07
C GLY A 97 -8.57 2.36 -15.21
N VAL A 98 -8.91 1.06 -15.33
CA VAL A 98 -10.30 0.59 -15.37
C VAL A 98 -11.04 0.95 -14.08
N ALA A 99 -10.44 0.72 -12.92
CA ALA A 99 -11.02 1.08 -11.63
C ALA A 99 -11.27 2.59 -11.54
N LEU A 100 -10.33 3.42 -12.00
CA LEU A 100 -10.48 4.87 -12.00
C LEU A 100 -11.61 5.32 -12.95
N LEU A 101 -11.72 4.69 -14.13
CA LEU A 101 -12.79 4.96 -15.10
C LEU A 101 -14.18 4.67 -14.52
N VAL A 102 -14.30 3.66 -13.65
CA VAL A 102 -15.55 3.32 -12.93
C VAL A 102 -15.73 4.19 -11.68
N LEU A 103 -14.64 4.53 -10.98
CA LEU A 103 -14.67 5.29 -9.74
C LEU A 103 -15.11 6.74 -9.98
N VAL A 104 -14.63 7.38 -11.04
CA VAL A 104 -14.99 8.76 -11.40
C VAL A 104 -16.51 8.96 -11.56
N PRO A 105 -17.23 8.18 -12.39
CA PRO A 105 -18.68 8.33 -12.53
C PRO A 105 -19.41 7.92 -11.23
N THR A 106 -18.89 6.95 -10.48
CA THR A 106 -19.44 6.58 -9.17
C THR A 106 -19.34 7.75 -8.17
N LEU A 107 -18.18 8.41 -8.10
CA LEU A 107 -17.99 9.59 -7.25
C LEU A 107 -18.90 10.74 -7.67
N PHE A 108 -19.04 10.95 -8.98
CA PHE A 108 -19.92 11.99 -9.50
C PHE A 108 -21.39 11.71 -9.12
N LEU A 109 -21.84 10.47 -9.28
CA LEU A 109 -23.19 10.05 -8.94
C LEU A 109 -23.46 10.16 -7.44
N THR A 110 -22.53 9.68 -6.60
CA THR A 110 -22.65 9.77 -5.14
C THR A 110 -22.63 11.22 -4.65
N SER A 111 -21.77 12.06 -5.22
CA SER A 111 -21.75 13.50 -4.95
C SER A 111 -23.06 14.18 -5.37
N ALA A 112 -23.59 13.85 -6.56
CA ALA A 112 -24.86 14.37 -7.03
C ALA A 112 -26.02 13.99 -6.09
N VAL A 113 -26.08 12.72 -5.65
CA VAL A 113 -27.06 12.27 -4.65
C VAL A 113 -26.89 13.01 -3.34
N GLY A 114 -25.66 13.20 -2.87
CA GLY A 114 -25.37 13.98 -1.66
C GLY A 114 -25.87 15.43 -1.77
N LEU A 115 -25.65 16.09 -2.91
CA LEU A 115 -26.15 17.44 -3.18
C LEU A 115 -27.68 17.49 -3.23
N LEU A 116 -28.33 16.51 -3.86
CA LEU A 116 -29.79 16.39 -3.87
C LEU A 116 -30.36 16.28 -2.46
N VAL A 117 -29.79 15.41 -1.62
CA VAL A 117 -30.18 15.25 -0.22
C VAL A 117 -29.92 16.54 0.55
N TRP A 118 -28.80 17.21 0.32
CA TRP A 118 -28.47 18.47 0.98
C TRP A 118 -29.43 19.60 0.59
N ILE A 119 -29.74 19.77 -0.69
CA ILE A 119 -30.73 20.75 -1.17
C ILE A 119 -32.09 20.46 -0.54
N TRP A 120 -32.48 19.19 -0.47
CA TRP A 120 -33.74 18.78 0.13
C TRP A 120 -33.77 19.09 1.64
N ALA A 121 -32.72 18.75 2.37
CA ALA A 121 -32.58 19.04 3.79
C ALA A 121 -32.53 20.55 4.09
N ALA A 122 -31.76 21.31 3.31
CA ALA A 122 -31.69 22.77 3.40
C ALA A 122 -33.06 23.39 3.08
N GLY A 123 -33.75 22.87 2.06
CA GLY A 123 -35.12 23.25 1.72
C GLY A 123 -36.08 23.02 2.88
N SER A 124 -36.11 21.82 3.45
CA SER A 124 -36.93 21.49 4.62
C SER A 124 -36.60 22.37 5.82
N PHE A 125 -35.31 22.63 6.07
CA PHE A 125 -34.89 23.51 7.17
C PHE A 125 -35.32 24.96 6.96
N VAL A 126 -35.20 25.50 5.75
CA VAL A 126 -35.65 26.86 5.42
C VAL A 126 -37.17 26.97 5.52
N VAL A 127 -37.92 25.97 5.05
CA VAL A 127 -39.38 25.91 5.16
C VAL A 127 -39.81 25.84 6.63
N ALA A 128 -39.19 24.96 7.43
CA ALA A 128 -39.43 24.89 8.86
C ALA A 128 -39.14 26.24 9.54
N ARG A 129 -37.98 26.85 9.25
CA ARG A 129 -37.61 28.16 9.80
C ARG A 129 -38.60 29.26 9.42
N LYS A 130 -39.07 29.27 8.16
CA LYS A 130 -40.10 30.23 7.70
C LYS A 130 -41.43 29.99 8.39
N LEU A 131 -41.84 28.74 8.60
CA LEU A 131 -43.02 28.39 9.38
C LEU A 131 -42.91 28.87 10.84
N TRP A 132 -41.74 28.76 11.48
CA TRP A 132 -41.51 29.29 12.83
C TRP A 132 -41.56 30.83 12.90
N GLN A 133 -41.16 31.53 11.83
CA GLN A 133 -41.22 33.00 11.78
C GLN A 133 -42.60 33.54 11.40
N ILE A 134 -43.38 32.76 10.63
CA ILE A 134 -44.74 33.12 10.20
C ILE A 134 -45.77 32.59 11.19
N ALA A 135 -45.41 31.63 12.04
CA ALA A 135 -46.24 31.22 13.16
C ALA A 135 -46.49 32.45 14.04
N PRO A 136 -47.73 32.98 14.08
CA PRO A 136 -48.12 33.80 15.21
C PRO A 136 -47.95 32.93 16.46
N ALA A 137 -47.75 33.56 17.61
CA ALA A 137 -47.59 32.92 18.91
C ALA A 137 -48.75 31.96 19.27
N SER A 138 -48.84 30.80 18.63
CA SER A 138 -49.91 29.82 18.75
C SER A 138 -49.42 28.49 19.32
N ILE A 139 -48.13 28.38 19.66
CA ILE A 139 -47.62 27.31 20.55
C ILE A 139 -47.49 27.88 21.96
N LYS A 140 -48.60 28.40 22.48
CA LYS A 140 -48.84 28.64 23.90
C LYS A 140 -50.20 28.05 24.23
N GLY A 141 -50.30 26.73 24.18
CA GLY A 141 -51.56 26.02 24.41
C GLY A 141 -51.42 24.53 24.16
N GLY A 142 -50.63 23.85 24.99
CA GLY A 142 -50.51 22.39 24.88
C GLY A 142 -49.38 21.75 25.69
N GLN A 143 -48.93 22.41 26.77
CA GLN A 143 -48.03 21.78 27.74
C GLN A 143 -48.60 22.02 29.14
N ASP A 144 -49.82 21.53 29.37
CA ASP A 144 -50.31 21.28 30.72
C ASP A 144 -50.04 19.81 31.01
N GLY A 145 -49.03 19.58 31.84
CA GLY A 145 -48.60 18.28 32.29
C GLY A 145 -49.70 17.58 33.06
N SER A 146 -50.24 16.51 32.50
CA SER A 146 -50.91 15.48 33.28
C SER A 146 -49.84 14.56 33.86
N THR A 147 -49.21 15.02 34.94
CA THR A 147 -48.46 14.16 35.87
C THR A 147 -49.21 14.10 37.17
N ASN A 148 -49.99 13.03 37.31
CA ASN A 148 -50.14 12.19 38.48
C ASN A 148 -50.16 12.88 39.86
N GLY A 149 -51.36 12.97 40.44
CA GLY A 149 -51.61 13.38 41.81
C GLY A 149 -52.64 12.46 42.48
N GLU A 150 -52.31 11.18 42.58
CA GLU A 150 -52.95 10.24 43.50
C GLU A 150 -52.88 10.76 44.94
N ARG A 151 -53.99 11.30 45.47
CA ARG A 151 -54.28 11.53 46.90
C ARG A 151 -55.79 11.38 47.10
N THR A 152 -56.33 10.18 47.33
CA THR A 152 -56.56 9.61 48.67
C THR A 152 -56.74 10.65 49.78
N GLY A 153 -57.97 10.69 50.32
CA GLY A 153 -58.43 11.54 51.42
C GLY A 153 -59.95 11.70 51.33
N VAL A 154 -60.76 10.64 51.47
CA VAL A 154 -61.33 10.18 52.75
C VAL A 154 -61.71 11.34 53.69
N VAL A 155 -62.91 11.91 53.50
CA VAL A 155 -63.73 12.57 54.54
C VAL A 155 -65.19 12.28 54.14
N LEU A 156 -65.76 11.16 54.61
CA LEU A 156 -66.82 11.10 55.63
C LEU A 156 -67.91 12.16 55.39
N LYS A 157 -69.08 11.76 54.86
CA LYS A 157 -70.29 11.44 55.64
C LYS A 157 -70.56 12.54 56.68
N GLU A 158 -71.54 13.40 56.46
CA GLU A 158 -72.89 13.20 56.98
C GLU A 158 -73.94 13.97 56.15
N GLU A 159 -75.05 13.28 55.88
CA GLU A 159 -76.33 13.86 55.49
C GLU A 159 -77.19 14.02 56.75
N PRO A 160 -77.79 15.20 57.01
CA PRO A 160 -78.95 15.30 57.86
C PRO A 160 -80.20 15.61 57.03
N ARG A 161 -81.17 14.72 57.21
CA ARG A 161 -82.61 14.91 56.98
C ARG A 161 -83.09 16.19 57.67
N ASP A 162 -84.03 16.88 57.03
CA ASP A 162 -85.34 17.28 57.58
C ASP A 162 -86.37 17.24 56.45
#